data_AF-Q6A8H3-F1
#
_entry.id   AF-Q6A8H3-F1
#
_cell.length_a   1.000
_cell.length_b   1.000
_cell.length_c   1.000
_cell.angle_alpha   90.00
_cell.angle_beta   90.00
_cell.angle_gamma   90.00
#
_symmetry.space_group_name_H-M   'P 1'
#
loop_
_entity.id
_entity.type
_entity.pdbx_description
1 polymer ?
#
loop_
_entity_poly.entity_id
_entity_poly.type
_entity_poly.pdbx_seq_one_letter_code
_entity_poly.pdbx_strand_id
1 'polypeptide(L)'
;MPTRLFTSESVTEGHPDKIADAISDAVLDAMLTEDSHSHAAVETVVTTGQVMVCGEVTTEAYVDIADIARSRILDIGYDSSSKGFDGASCGVSVAIDAQSPDIAQGVTAAYETRHGSTDLIDSQGAGDQGLMFGYACTETPSLMPLPIDMAHALSLQLTKVRKEGALDYLCPDGKTQVTIRYNEDDKPVAVDTVIVSSQHRAGIDLDATMTPDLRRLVIDPVLERYDLDHKDMRVLVNPTGKFVIGGPMGDAGLTGRKIIVDTYGGMARHGGGAFSGKDPSKVDRSGAYAMRWVAKNVVAAGLADRCECQVAYAIGAARPVGFRIDTFGTNHVPETVIERAVGEVFDLRPGAIIADLDLLRPIYSQLVAGGHFGRELPGVTWELTDRAEALAATARL
;
A
#
# COMPACT_ATOMS: atom_id res chain seq x y z
N MET A 1 -23.63 -11.64 -24.25
CA MET A 1 -23.30 -11.75 -22.83
C MET A 1 -22.87 -10.36 -22.36
N PRO A 2 -23.61 -9.69 -21.45
CA PRO A 2 -23.12 -8.48 -20.80
C PRO A 2 -21.73 -8.72 -20.20
N THR A 3 -20.76 -7.91 -20.59
CA THR A 3 -19.42 -7.91 -20.00
C THR A 3 -19.30 -6.70 -19.09
N ARG A 4 -18.68 -6.90 -17.92
CA ARG A 4 -18.39 -5.80 -16.99
C ARG A 4 -16.98 -5.29 -17.26
N LEU A 5 -16.80 -3.97 -17.23
CA LEU A 5 -15.46 -3.36 -17.19
C LEU A 5 -15.15 -2.95 -15.76
N PHE A 6 -13.93 -3.25 -15.30
CA PHE A 6 -13.41 -2.77 -14.03
C PHE A 6 -12.03 -2.16 -14.23
N THR A 7 -11.77 -1.05 -13.56
CA THR A 7 -10.55 -0.26 -13.75
C THR A 7 -9.85 -0.03 -12.42
N SER A 8 -8.54 -0.19 -12.40
CA SER A 8 -7.66 0.25 -11.31
C SER A 8 -6.50 1.07 -11.86
N GLU A 9 -5.89 1.86 -10.99
CA GLU A 9 -4.75 2.72 -11.33
C GLU A 9 -3.63 2.60 -10.29
N SER A 10 -2.41 2.97 -10.71
CA SER A 10 -1.24 3.08 -9.86
C SER A 10 -0.42 4.31 -10.27
N VAL A 11 0.55 4.66 -9.44
CA VAL A 11 1.47 5.78 -9.69
C VAL A 11 2.90 5.34 -9.37
N THR A 12 3.89 5.98 -9.98
CA THR A 12 5.31 5.72 -9.70
C THR A 12 5.71 6.31 -8.35
N GLU A 13 6.89 5.92 -7.86
CA GLU A 13 7.54 6.54 -6.69
C GLU A 13 7.77 8.06 -6.84
N GLY A 14 7.75 8.59 -8.07
CA GLY A 14 7.95 10.02 -8.35
C GLY A 14 6.67 10.85 -8.31
N HIS A 15 5.50 10.24 -8.16
CA HIS A 15 4.26 10.99 -7.96
C HIS A 15 4.33 11.76 -6.63
N PRO A 16 3.92 13.03 -6.55
CA PRO A 16 4.14 13.87 -5.37
C PRO A 16 3.54 13.28 -4.08
N ASP A 17 2.33 12.71 -4.11
CA ASP A 17 1.79 11.98 -2.95
C ASP A 17 2.66 10.77 -2.53
N LYS A 18 3.29 10.07 -3.49
CA LYS A 18 4.21 8.96 -3.19
C LYS A 18 5.58 9.41 -2.71
N ILE A 19 6.02 10.61 -3.07
CA ILE A 19 7.18 11.25 -2.44
C ILE A 19 6.87 11.52 -0.96
N ALA A 20 5.68 12.05 -0.66
CA ALA A 20 5.26 12.32 0.72
C ALA A 20 5.18 11.03 1.55
N ASP A 21 4.52 9.98 1.04
CA ASP A 21 4.52 8.65 1.65
C ASP A 21 5.94 8.12 1.87
N ALA A 22 6.84 8.31 0.90
CA ALA A 22 8.21 7.82 0.95
C ALA A 22 9.04 8.48 2.03
N ILE A 23 8.88 9.80 2.22
CA ILE A 23 9.56 10.54 3.27
C ILE A 23 9.00 10.12 4.64
N SER A 24 7.68 10.05 4.78
CA SER A 24 7.02 9.61 6.02
C SER A 24 7.52 8.22 6.49
N ASP A 25 7.57 7.23 5.59
CA ASP A 25 8.05 5.89 5.96
C ASP A 25 9.57 5.80 6.11
N ALA A 26 10.37 6.62 5.39
CA ALA A 26 11.81 6.66 5.60
C ALA A 26 12.17 7.23 6.99
N VAL A 27 11.43 8.24 7.46
CA VAL A 27 11.57 8.77 8.82
C VAL A 27 11.17 7.71 9.86
N LEU A 28 10.07 7.00 9.64
CA LEU A 28 9.65 5.89 10.52
C LEU A 28 10.70 4.78 10.58
N ASP A 29 11.20 4.30 9.44
CA ASP A 29 12.22 3.25 9.41
C ASP A 29 13.50 3.69 10.14
N ALA A 30 13.91 4.95 10.01
CA ALA A 30 15.06 5.48 10.75
C ALA A 30 14.83 5.47 12.26
N MET A 31 13.63 5.83 12.72
CA MET A 31 13.26 5.75 14.15
C MET A 31 13.27 4.31 14.65
N LEU A 32 12.63 3.38 13.92
CA LEU A 32 12.55 1.97 14.29
C LEU A 32 13.89 1.23 14.24
N THR A 33 14.85 1.74 13.49
CA THR A 33 16.23 1.19 13.44
C THR A 33 16.95 1.42 14.76
N GLU A 34 16.80 2.60 15.36
CA GLU A 34 17.48 2.99 16.61
C GLU A 34 16.64 2.65 17.85
N ASP A 35 15.31 2.77 17.76
CA ASP A 35 14.35 2.48 18.81
C ASP A 35 13.14 1.76 18.23
N SER A 36 13.12 0.42 18.35
CA SER A 36 12.05 -0.43 17.84
C SER A 36 10.68 -0.20 18.51
N HIS A 37 10.64 0.55 19.63
CA HIS A 37 9.41 0.91 20.33
C HIS A 37 8.96 2.35 20.04
N SER A 38 9.57 3.00 19.04
CA SER A 38 9.17 4.33 18.58
C SER A 38 7.68 4.36 18.22
N HIS A 39 6.97 5.34 18.77
CA HIS A 39 5.63 5.69 18.34
C HIS A 39 5.70 6.88 17.38
N ALA A 40 5.08 6.75 16.21
CA ALA A 40 5.17 7.74 15.16
C ALA A 40 3.85 7.87 14.39
N ALA A 41 3.50 9.11 14.08
CA ALA A 41 2.47 9.52 13.13
C ALA A 41 3.04 10.66 12.28
N VAL A 42 3.94 10.32 11.36
CA VAL A 42 4.69 11.28 10.53
C VAL A 42 3.93 11.59 9.26
N GLU A 43 3.52 12.84 9.11
CA GLU A 43 2.86 13.37 7.92
C GLU A 43 3.84 14.24 7.12
N THR A 44 3.76 14.14 5.79
CA THR A 44 4.59 14.93 4.88
C THR A 44 3.72 15.66 3.88
N VAL A 45 4.02 16.95 3.65
CA VAL A 45 3.48 17.76 2.56
C VAL A 45 4.63 18.16 1.64
N VAL A 46 4.48 17.90 0.34
CA VAL A 46 5.43 18.33 -0.69
C VAL A 46 4.76 19.27 -1.68
N THR A 47 5.44 20.35 -2.03
CA THR A 47 4.99 21.32 -3.04
C THR A 47 6.19 22.02 -3.68
N THR A 48 5.95 23.03 -4.51
CA THR A 48 7.01 23.71 -5.28
C THR A 48 8.12 24.22 -4.36
N GLY A 49 9.29 23.59 -4.45
CA GLY A 49 10.50 23.95 -3.69
C GLY A 49 10.46 23.68 -2.19
N GLN A 50 9.42 23.02 -1.66
CA GLN A 50 9.26 22.82 -0.21
C GLN A 50 8.79 21.40 0.17
N VAL A 51 9.33 20.94 1.28
CA VAL A 51 8.89 19.77 2.05
C VAL A 51 8.57 20.26 3.46
N MET A 52 7.40 19.89 3.98
CA MET A 52 7.05 20.05 5.40
C MET A 52 6.81 18.67 5.99
N VAL A 53 7.56 18.31 7.03
CA VAL A 53 7.38 17.08 7.81
C VAL A 53 6.81 17.47 9.17
N CYS A 54 5.66 16.92 9.54
CA CYS A 54 4.94 17.25 10.76
C CYS A 54 4.25 16.02 11.36
N GLY A 55 3.59 16.19 12.51
CA GLY A 55 2.87 15.13 13.22
C GLY A 55 3.49 14.83 14.57
N GLU A 56 3.22 13.64 15.11
CA GLU A 56 3.55 13.31 16.50
C GLU A 56 4.47 12.10 16.61
N VAL A 57 5.55 12.25 17.39
CA VAL A 57 6.54 11.20 17.61
C VAL A 57 6.89 11.10 19.10
N THR A 58 7.00 9.86 19.59
CA THR A 58 7.63 9.54 20.88
C THR A 58 8.69 8.47 20.60
N THR A 59 9.96 8.82 20.76
CA THR A 59 11.10 7.93 20.48
C THR A 59 12.31 8.37 21.30
N GLU A 60 13.19 7.43 21.64
CA GLU A 60 14.53 7.73 22.16
C GLU A 60 15.57 7.94 21.03
N ALA A 61 15.18 7.70 19.78
CA ALA A 61 16.05 7.86 18.62
C ALA A 61 16.29 9.34 18.27
N TYR A 62 17.51 9.67 17.85
CA TYR A 62 17.78 10.91 17.10
C TYR A 62 17.76 10.60 15.61
N VAL A 63 16.93 11.32 14.86
CA VAL A 63 16.75 11.13 13.42
C VAL A 63 16.88 12.48 12.70
N ASP A 64 17.81 12.58 11.75
CA ASP A 64 17.96 13.78 10.91
C ASP A 64 16.90 13.78 9.80
N ILE A 65 15.71 14.26 10.15
CA ILE A 65 14.54 14.31 9.25
C ILE A 65 14.84 15.10 7.97
N ALA A 66 15.62 16.19 8.08
CA ALA A 66 15.92 17.02 6.93
C ALA A 66 16.81 16.28 5.93
N ASP A 67 17.85 15.60 6.41
CA ASP A 67 18.72 14.80 5.55
C ASP A 67 18.00 13.60 4.94
N ILE A 68 17.16 12.90 5.72
CA ILE A 68 16.35 11.78 5.22
C ILE A 68 15.41 12.23 4.09
N ALA A 69 14.70 13.34 4.29
CA ALA A 69 13.80 13.87 3.27
C ALA A 69 14.56 14.17 1.96
N ARG A 70 15.71 14.84 2.06
CA ARG A 70 16.56 15.17 0.90
C ARG A 70 17.07 13.93 0.20
N SER A 71 17.67 13.01 0.95
CA SER A 71 18.21 11.75 0.44
C SER A 71 17.14 10.94 -0.27
N ARG A 72 15.94 10.85 0.32
CA ARG A 72 14.83 10.11 -0.29
C ARG A 72 14.36 10.73 -1.62
N ILE A 73 14.30 12.06 -1.70
CA ILE A 73 13.94 12.77 -2.94
C ILE A 73 14.98 12.53 -4.04
N LEU A 74 16.27 12.53 -3.68
CA LEU A 74 17.37 12.22 -4.60
C LEU A 74 17.29 10.78 -5.11
N ASP A 75 17.04 9.80 -4.24
CA ASP A 75 16.91 8.38 -4.58
C ASP A 75 15.74 8.08 -5.53
N ILE A 76 14.64 8.83 -5.38
CA ILE A 76 13.49 8.76 -6.30
C ILE A 76 13.89 9.26 -7.71
N GLY A 77 14.84 10.20 -7.77
CA GLY A 77 15.41 10.73 -9.00
C GLY A 77 15.10 12.20 -9.25
N TYR A 78 14.61 12.95 -8.25
CA TYR A 78 14.51 14.41 -8.28
C TYR A 78 15.84 15.02 -7.82
N ASP A 79 16.84 14.91 -8.68
CA ASP A 79 18.25 15.28 -8.48
C ASP A 79 18.66 16.57 -9.20
N SER A 80 17.68 17.28 -9.79
CA SER A 80 17.92 18.46 -10.60
C SER A 80 16.65 19.29 -10.72
N SER A 81 16.78 20.60 -10.52
CA SER A 81 15.68 21.56 -10.73
C SER A 81 15.07 21.49 -12.14
N SER A 82 15.80 20.94 -13.13
CA SER A 82 15.28 20.70 -14.48
C SER A 82 14.12 19.70 -14.56
N LYS A 83 13.96 18.84 -13.53
CA LYS A 83 12.85 17.88 -13.40
C LYS A 83 11.64 18.46 -12.64
N GLY A 84 11.72 19.74 -12.26
CA GLY A 84 10.70 20.47 -11.49
C GLY A 84 10.92 20.44 -9.97
N PHE A 85 11.74 19.52 -9.46
CA PHE A 85 12.04 19.41 -8.03
C PHE A 85 13.42 18.82 -7.82
N ASP A 86 14.05 19.15 -6.69
CA ASP A 86 15.46 18.85 -6.42
C ASP A 86 15.72 18.66 -4.93
N GLY A 87 16.08 17.44 -4.53
CA GLY A 87 16.38 17.09 -3.15
C GLY A 87 17.58 17.86 -2.58
N ALA A 88 18.52 18.28 -3.42
CA ALA A 88 19.70 19.02 -2.99
C ALA A 88 19.43 20.50 -2.67
N SER A 89 18.34 21.08 -3.19
CA SER A 89 18.07 22.52 -3.08
C SER A 89 16.70 22.88 -2.50
N CYS A 90 15.76 21.94 -2.36
CA CYS A 90 14.46 22.20 -1.74
C CYS A 90 14.58 22.68 -0.28
N GLY A 91 13.61 23.47 0.19
CA GLY A 91 13.47 23.78 1.62
C GLY A 91 12.84 22.59 2.36
N VAL A 92 13.33 22.28 3.56
CA VAL A 92 12.72 21.29 4.45
C VAL A 92 12.38 21.95 5.78
N SER A 93 11.09 21.94 6.14
CA SER A 93 10.59 22.43 7.42
C SER A 93 10.15 21.25 8.27
N VAL A 94 10.59 21.21 9.53
CA VAL A 94 10.23 20.16 10.49
C VAL A 94 9.37 20.77 11.60
N ALA A 95 8.18 20.23 11.78
CA ALA A 95 7.20 20.63 12.79
C ALA A 95 6.61 19.38 13.47
N ILE A 96 7.50 18.57 14.05
CA ILE A 96 7.17 17.34 14.78
C ILE A 96 7.02 17.67 16.28
N ASP A 97 5.92 17.21 16.86
CA ASP A 97 5.60 17.34 18.29
C ASP A 97 5.69 15.98 19.01
N ALA A 98 5.67 16.01 20.35
CA ALA A 98 5.55 14.79 21.15
C ALA A 98 4.11 14.24 21.09
N GLN A 99 3.95 12.91 21.16
CA GLN A 99 2.61 12.31 21.23
C GLN A 99 1.85 12.77 22.48
N SER A 100 0.54 13.03 22.34
CA SER A 100 -0.30 13.41 23.47
C SER A 100 -0.27 12.35 24.58
N PRO A 101 0.02 12.73 25.84
CA PRO A 101 -0.01 11.79 26.97
C PRO A 101 -1.40 11.19 27.20
N ASP A 102 -2.46 11.92 26.82
CA ASP A 102 -3.86 11.46 26.93
C ASP A 102 -4.16 10.30 25.97
N ILE A 103 -3.45 10.24 24.83
CA ILE A 103 -3.52 9.13 23.87
C ILE A 103 -2.61 8.00 24.34
N ALA A 104 -1.39 8.31 24.78
CA ALA A 104 -0.40 7.32 25.19
C ALA A 104 -0.92 6.38 26.29
N GLN A 105 -1.59 6.91 27.33
CA GLN A 105 -2.21 6.08 28.38
C GLN A 105 -3.23 5.06 27.83
N GLY A 106 -3.88 5.40 26.71
CA GLY A 106 -4.85 4.59 25.99
C GLY A 106 -4.21 3.34 25.40
N VAL A 107 -3.04 3.54 24.79
CA VAL A 107 -2.28 2.54 24.04
C VAL A 107 -1.44 1.67 24.95
N THR A 108 -0.76 2.27 25.94
CA THR A 108 0.17 1.56 26.84
C THR A 108 -0.52 0.72 27.91
N ALA A 109 -1.76 1.06 28.27
CA ALA A 109 -2.55 0.27 29.21
C ALA A 109 -3.99 0.21 28.70
N ALA A 110 -4.33 -0.77 27.86
CA ALA A 110 -5.63 -0.85 27.20
C ALA A 110 -6.82 -0.85 28.18
N TYR A 111 -8.01 -0.61 27.62
CA TYR A 111 -9.28 -0.62 28.34
C TYR A 111 -9.45 -1.90 29.16
N GLU A 112 -9.14 -3.06 28.58
CA GLU A 112 -9.21 -4.37 29.21
C GLU A 112 -8.29 -4.45 30.44
N THR A 113 -7.03 -4.01 30.33
CA THR A 113 -6.09 -3.96 31.45
C THR A 113 -6.54 -2.97 32.52
N ARG A 114 -7.02 -1.78 32.14
CA ARG A 114 -7.58 -0.79 33.09
C ARG A 114 -8.83 -1.32 33.83
N HIS A 115 -9.50 -2.33 33.28
CA HIS A 115 -10.66 -3.00 33.87
C HIS A 115 -10.35 -4.41 34.41
N GLY A 116 -9.07 -4.72 34.63
CA GLY A 116 -8.64 -5.90 35.40
C GLY A 116 -8.22 -7.12 34.58
N SER A 117 -8.10 -7.03 33.25
CA SER A 117 -7.47 -8.10 32.47
C SER A 117 -6.00 -8.25 32.86
N THR A 118 -5.59 -9.50 33.10
CA THR A 118 -4.19 -9.88 33.37
C THR A 118 -3.52 -10.52 32.15
N ASP A 119 -4.20 -10.60 31.01
CA ASP A 119 -3.62 -11.08 29.76
C ASP A 119 -2.63 -10.04 29.23
N LEU A 120 -1.38 -10.46 29.00
CA LEU A 120 -0.33 -9.57 28.51
C LEU A 120 -0.65 -9.00 27.11
N ILE A 121 -1.38 -9.74 26.27
CA ILE A 121 -1.77 -9.24 24.95
C ILE A 121 -2.83 -8.15 25.06
N ASP A 122 -3.69 -8.20 26.09
CA ASP A 122 -4.67 -7.14 26.38
C ASP A 122 -4.01 -5.84 26.88
N SER A 123 -2.69 -5.82 27.14
CA SER A 123 -2.00 -4.61 27.62
C SER A 123 -1.97 -3.47 26.60
N GLN A 124 -1.94 -3.79 25.31
CA GLN A 124 -1.85 -2.80 24.24
C GLN A 124 -3.21 -2.54 23.59
N GLY A 125 -3.70 -1.30 23.74
CA GLY A 125 -4.92 -0.83 23.08
C GLY A 125 -4.66 -0.36 21.65
N ALA A 126 -5.71 -0.26 20.84
CA ALA A 126 -5.64 0.36 19.53
C ALA A 126 -5.21 1.84 19.64
N GLY A 127 -4.24 2.25 18.81
CA GLY A 127 -3.73 3.63 18.77
C GLY A 127 -4.78 4.69 18.40
N ASP A 128 -5.82 4.27 17.68
CA ASP A 128 -6.97 5.08 17.29
C ASP A 128 -8.19 4.17 17.13
N GLN A 129 -9.38 4.76 17.01
CA GLN A 129 -10.52 4.05 16.47
C GLN A 129 -10.30 3.78 14.98
N GLY A 130 -10.97 2.78 14.43
CA GLY A 130 -11.02 2.65 12.99
C GLY A 130 -11.63 1.34 12.52
N LEU A 131 -11.78 1.25 11.21
CA LEU A 131 -12.25 0.07 10.52
C LEU A 131 -11.27 -0.26 9.40
N MET A 132 -10.87 -1.51 9.28
CA MET A 132 -9.86 -1.97 8.33
C MET A 132 -10.45 -3.10 7.51
N PHE A 133 -10.08 -3.13 6.23
CA PHE A 133 -10.49 -4.18 5.30
C PHE A 133 -9.27 -4.92 4.79
N GLY A 134 -9.45 -6.21 4.53
CA GLY A 134 -8.48 -7.05 3.85
C GLY A 134 -9.15 -7.85 2.76
N TYR A 135 -8.41 -8.15 1.71
CA TYR A 135 -8.94 -8.81 0.54
C TYR A 135 -7.94 -9.77 -0.08
N ALA A 136 -8.46 -10.88 -0.62
CA ALA A 136 -7.75 -11.78 -1.50
C ALA A 136 -8.71 -12.44 -2.50
N CYS A 137 -8.19 -12.81 -3.67
CA CYS A 137 -8.92 -13.61 -4.66
C CYS A 137 -7.95 -14.45 -5.49
N THR A 138 -8.47 -15.40 -6.28
CA THR A 138 -7.67 -16.30 -7.12
C THR A 138 -7.31 -15.74 -8.50
N GLU A 139 -7.48 -14.43 -8.74
CA GLU A 139 -7.24 -13.82 -10.06
C GLU A 139 -5.76 -13.73 -10.45
N THR A 140 -4.86 -13.66 -9.46
CA THR A 140 -3.40 -13.64 -9.68
C THR A 140 -2.69 -14.64 -8.76
N PRO A 141 -1.45 -15.08 -9.10
CA PRO A 141 -0.66 -15.92 -8.20
C PRO A 141 -0.39 -15.29 -6.83
N SER A 142 -0.32 -13.95 -6.76
CA SER A 142 -0.15 -13.17 -5.51
C SER A 142 -1.45 -13.06 -4.68
N LEU A 143 -2.54 -13.69 -5.14
CA LEU A 143 -3.88 -13.61 -4.58
C LEU A 143 -4.44 -12.18 -4.49
N MET A 144 -4.18 -11.37 -5.52
CA MET A 144 -4.62 -9.97 -5.65
C MET A 144 -5.65 -9.81 -6.78
N PRO A 145 -6.47 -8.74 -6.76
CA PRO A 145 -7.26 -8.38 -7.94
C PRO A 145 -6.36 -8.08 -9.14
N LEU A 146 -6.66 -8.67 -10.29
CA LEU A 146 -5.84 -8.53 -11.51
C LEU A 146 -5.63 -7.07 -11.97
N PRO A 147 -6.64 -6.17 -11.94
CA PRO A 147 -6.48 -4.80 -12.46
C PRO A 147 -5.43 -3.98 -11.69
N ILE A 148 -5.40 -4.07 -10.36
CA ILE A 148 -4.44 -3.33 -9.53
C ILE A 148 -3.05 -3.95 -9.58
N ASP A 149 -2.96 -5.29 -9.59
CA ASP A 149 -1.69 -6.01 -9.73
C ASP A 149 -0.97 -5.62 -11.04
N MET A 150 -1.72 -5.58 -12.15
CA MET A 150 -1.19 -5.13 -13.44
C MET A 150 -0.85 -3.63 -13.45
N ALA A 151 -1.68 -2.77 -12.85
CA ALA A 151 -1.39 -1.33 -12.76
C ALA A 151 -0.10 -1.06 -11.97
N HIS A 152 0.11 -1.76 -10.84
CA HIS A 152 1.35 -1.72 -10.08
C HIS A 152 2.54 -2.21 -10.91
N ALA A 153 2.41 -3.36 -11.57
CA ALA A 153 3.47 -3.91 -12.42
C ALA A 153 3.91 -2.92 -13.51
N LEU A 154 2.97 -2.21 -14.15
CA LEU A 154 3.28 -1.14 -15.10
C LEU A 154 4.05 0.02 -14.45
N SER A 155 3.62 0.50 -13.27
CA SER A 155 4.28 1.63 -12.59
C SER A 155 5.70 1.28 -12.10
N LEU A 156 5.90 0.05 -11.64
CA LEU A 156 7.21 -0.47 -11.25
C LEU A 156 8.12 -0.66 -12.47
N GLN A 157 7.59 -1.18 -13.58
CA GLN A 157 8.34 -1.33 -14.83
C GLN A 157 8.74 0.03 -15.41
N LEU A 158 7.85 1.03 -15.37
CA LEU A 158 8.15 2.40 -15.78
C LEU A 158 9.29 3.01 -14.94
N THR A 159 9.27 2.78 -13.63
CA THR A 159 10.35 3.21 -12.71
C THR A 159 11.67 2.51 -13.04
N LYS A 160 11.62 1.19 -13.28
CA LYS A 160 12.79 0.37 -13.61
C LYS A 160 13.49 0.86 -14.88
N VAL A 161 12.78 0.99 -15.99
CA VAL A 161 13.38 1.39 -17.28
C VAL A 161 13.98 2.80 -17.24
N ARG A 162 13.41 3.69 -16.42
CA ARG A 162 13.98 5.01 -16.12
C ARG A 162 15.28 4.89 -15.34
N LYS A 163 15.29 4.18 -14.20
CA LYS A 163 16.47 4.06 -13.32
C LYS A 163 17.62 3.31 -13.99
N GLU A 164 17.33 2.35 -14.87
CA GLU A 164 18.34 1.63 -15.67
C GLU A 164 18.85 2.45 -16.87
N GLY A 165 18.28 3.62 -17.14
CA GLY A 165 18.67 4.47 -18.28
C GLY A 165 18.24 3.95 -19.65
N ALA A 166 17.39 2.91 -19.70
CA ALA A 166 16.87 2.38 -20.95
C ALA A 166 15.98 3.40 -21.69
N LEU A 167 15.31 4.29 -20.94
CA LEU A 167 14.59 5.45 -21.43
C LEU A 167 15.03 6.71 -20.66
N ASP A 168 16.19 7.25 -21.04
CA ASP A 168 16.90 8.35 -20.35
C ASP A 168 16.20 9.72 -20.40
N TYR A 169 15.15 9.84 -21.22
CA TYR A 169 14.31 11.02 -21.31
C TYR A 169 13.16 11.03 -20.29
N LEU A 170 12.88 9.90 -19.62
CA LEU A 170 11.84 9.82 -18.60
C LEU A 170 12.27 10.54 -17.31
N CYS A 171 11.30 11.18 -16.67
CA CYS A 171 11.44 11.79 -15.36
C CYS A 171 10.64 10.97 -14.32
N PRO A 172 10.79 11.24 -13.00
CA PRO A 172 10.28 10.33 -11.98
C PRO A 172 8.75 10.15 -11.94
N ASP A 173 7.95 11.20 -12.22
CA ASP A 173 6.48 11.15 -12.12
C ASP A 173 5.85 10.32 -13.25
N GLY A 174 4.91 9.46 -12.88
CA GLY A 174 4.20 8.59 -13.80
C GLY A 174 2.94 7.98 -13.18
N LYS A 175 1.97 7.69 -14.05
CA LYS A 175 0.64 7.19 -13.71
C LYS A 175 0.28 6.06 -14.67
N THR A 176 -0.30 5.00 -14.16
CA THR A 176 -0.71 3.83 -14.93
C THR A 176 -2.15 3.47 -14.61
N GLN A 177 -2.93 3.05 -15.61
CA GLN A 177 -4.32 2.65 -15.42
C GLN A 177 -4.62 1.45 -16.31
N VAL A 178 -5.34 0.47 -15.77
CA VAL A 178 -5.69 -0.77 -16.45
C VAL A 178 -7.18 -1.00 -16.32
N THR A 179 -7.85 -1.22 -17.45
CA THR A 179 -9.24 -1.66 -17.51
C THR A 179 -9.29 -3.11 -17.96
N ILE A 180 -9.88 -3.97 -17.14
CA ILE A 180 -10.08 -5.40 -17.41
C ILE A 180 -11.55 -5.66 -17.70
N ARG A 181 -11.81 -6.53 -18.68
CA ARG A 181 -13.12 -7.08 -19.00
C ARG A 181 -13.36 -8.34 -18.18
N TYR A 182 -14.50 -8.40 -17.51
CA TYR A 182 -14.98 -9.54 -16.75
C TYR A 182 -16.20 -10.17 -17.45
N ASN A 183 -16.33 -11.49 -17.35
CA ASN A 183 -17.48 -12.23 -17.84
C ASN A 183 -18.66 -12.22 -16.83
N GLU A 184 -19.70 -13.00 -17.08
CA GLU A 184 -20.90 -13.08 -16.24
C GLU A 184 -20.65 -13.77 -14.88
N ASP A 185 -19.56 -14.55 -14.77
CA ASP A 185 -19.14 -15.26 -13.54
C ASP A 185 -18.08 -14.46 -12.75
N ASP A 186 -17.93 -13.15 -13.02
CA ASP A 186 -16.92 -12.27 -12.44
C ASP A 186 -15.47 -12.77 -12.58
N LYS A 187 -15.16 -13.50 -13.68
CA LYS A 187 -13.78 -13.88 -14.03
C LYS A 187 -13.19 -12.91 -15.06
N PRO A 188 -11.91 -12.49 -14.92
CA PRO A 188 -11.24 -11.64 -15.90
C PRO A 188 -11.02 -12.43 -17.20
N VAL A 189 -11.30 -11.80 -18.34
CA VAL A 189 -11.21 -12.46 -19.67
C VAL A 189 -10.37 -11.71 -20.70
N ALA A 190 -10.21 -10.39 -20.58
CA ALA A 190 -9.40 -9.60 -21.51
C ALA A 190 -8.93 -8.27 -20.91
N VAL A 191 -7.79 -7.76 -21.37
CA VAL A 191 -7.37 -6.37 -21.15
C VAL A 191 -8.11 -5.49 -22.15
N ASP A 192 -8.93 -4.56 -21.66
CA ASP A 192 -9.68 -3.64 -22.52
C ASP A 192 -8.84 -2.40 -22.89
N THR A 193 -8.21 -1.78 -21.89
CA THR A 193 -7.47 -0.53 -22.06
C THR A 193 -6.31 -0.44 -21.08
N VAL A 194 -5.14 -0.04 -21.58
CA VAL A 194 -3.97 0.33 -20.79
C VAL A 194 -3.63 1.80 -21.05
N ILE A 195 -3.47 2.56 -19.98
CA ILE A 195 -3.03 3.96 -20.02
C ILE A 195 -1.71 4.08 -19.28
N VAL A 196 -0.74 4.74 -19.92
CA VAL A 196 0.52 5.14 -19.30
C VAL A 196 0.72 6.63 -19.54
N SER A 197 0.77 7.41 -18.47
CA SER A 197 1.19 8.82 -18.51
C SER A 197 2.51 8.96 -17.77
N SER A 198 3.56 9.43 -18.43
CA SER A 198 4.87 9.56 -17.79
C SER A 198 5.47 10.94 -18.06
N GLN A 199 6.07 11.51 -17.02
CA GLN A 199 6.82 12.75 -17.12
C GLN A 199 8.07 12.52 -17.99
N HIS A 200 8.38 13.47 -18.87
CA HIS A 200 9.50 13.34 -19.80
C HIS A 200 10.17 14.69 -20.08
N ARG A 201 11.42 14.64 -20.55
CA ARG A 201 12.16 15.84 -21.00
C ARG A 201 11.39 16.56 -22.11
N ALA A 202 11.52 17.88 -22.17
CA ALA A 202 11.00 18.67 -23.28
C ALA A 202 11.62 18.23 -24.62
N GLY A 203 10.83 18.30 -25.70
CA GLY A 203 11.30 18.03 -27.07
C GLY A 203 11.15 16.57 -27.54
N ILE A 204 10.74 15.65 -26.67
CA ILE A 204 10.43 14.26 -27.06
C ILE A 204 9.16 14.21 -27.91
N ASP A 205 9.22 13.48 -29.02
CA ASP A 205 8.07 13.17 -29.86
C ASP A 205 7.25 12.03 -29.26
N LEU A 206 5.96 12.27 -29.01
CA LEU A 206 5.10 11.30 -28.34
C LEU A 206 4.75 10.11 -29.24
N ASP A 207 4.49 10.36 -30.53
CA ASP A 207 3.97 9.34 -31.45
C ASP A 207 5.12 8.51 -32.05
N ALA A 208 6.19 9.19 -32.47
CA ALA A 208 7.32 8.56 -33.16
C ALA A 208 8.34 7.93 -32.21
N THR A 209 8.39 8.33 -30.94
CA THR A 209 9.39 7.86 -29.97
C THR A 209 8.74 7.29 -28.72
N MET A 210 8.06 8.12 -27.93
CA MET A 210 7.64 7.72 -26.58
C MET A 210 6.62 6.57 -26.58
N THR A 211 5.64 6.61 -27.48
CA THR A 211 4.61 5.56 -27.60
C THR A 211 5.19 4.19 -27.93
N PRO A 212 5.98 4.02 -29.03
CA PRO A 212 6.60 2.73 -29.33
C PRO A 212 7.59 2.26 -28.25
N ASP A 213 8.31 3.17 -27.60
CA ASP A 213 9.24 2.82 -26.52
C ASP A 213 8.51 2.32 -25.26
N LEU A 214 7.49 3.03 -24.80
CA LEU A 214 6.68 2.60 -23.65
C LEU A 214 5.90 1.32 -23.96
N ARG A 215 5.44 1.14 -25.20
CA ARG A 215 4.81 -0.11 -25.63
C ARG A 215 5.78 -1.29 -25.46
N ARG A 216 6.98 -1.18 -26.03
CA ARG A 216 7.99 -2.23 -26.08
C ARG A 216 8.67 -2.51 -24.75
N LEU A 217 8.96 -1.49 -23.94
CA LEU A 217 9.77 -1.62 -22.73
C LEU A 217 8.96 -1.61 -21.43
N VAL A 218 7.71 -1.16 -21.46
CA VAL A 218 6.86 -1.06 -20.28
C VAL A 218 5.60 -1.93 -20.39
N ILE A 219 4.81 -1.75 -21.45
CA ILE A 219 3.49 -2.40 -21.57
C ILE A 219 3.63 -3.88 -21.92
N ASP A 220 4.29 -4.21 -23.03
CA ASP A 220 4.39 -5.60 -23.51
C ASP A 220 5.09 -6.52 -22.48
N PRO A 221 6.22 -6.12 -21.83
CA PRO A 221 6.87 -6.95 -20.81
C PRO A 221 6.03 -7.17 -19.54
N VAL A 222 5.02 -6.32 -19.28
CA VAL A 222 4.07 -6.53 -18.18
C VAL A 222 2.93 -7.45 -18.64
N LEU A 223 2.41 -7.26 -19.85
CA LEU A 223 1.36 -8.13 -20.41
C LEU A 223 1.82 -9.59 -20.53
N GLU A 224 3.10 -9.83 -20.86
CA GLU A 224 3.69 -11.17 -20.91
C GLU A 224 3.63 -11.96 -19.59
N ARG A 225 3.37 -11.28 -18.45
CA ARG A 225 3.24 -11.92 -17.13
C ARG A 225 1.86 -12.53 -16.90
N TYR A 226 0.87 -12.19 -17.72
CA TYR A 226 -0.53 -12.54 -17.51
C TYR A 226 -1.09 -13.29 -18.71
N ASP A 227 -1.72 -14.44 -18.45
CA ASP A 227 -2.42 -15.21 -19.49
C ASP A 227 -3.83 -14.63 -19.71
N LEU A 228 -3.91 -13.51 -20.43
CA LEU A 228 -5.16 -12.78 -20.70
C LEU A 228 -5.19 -12.24 -22.15
N ASP A 229 -6.36 -12.35 -22.82
CA ASP A 229 -6.52 -11.79 -24.17
C ASP A 229 -6.31 -10.27 -24.15
N HIS A 230 -5.47 -9.77 -25.04
CA HIS A 230 -5.17 -8.34 -25.19
C HIS A 230 -5.05 -7.93 -26.66
N LYS A 231 -5.57 -8.74 -27.60
CA LYS A 231 -5.47 -8.49 -29.05
C LYS A 231 -6.15 -7.19 -29.50
N ASP A 232 -7.29 -6.87 -28.87
CA ASP A 232 -8.13 -5.70 -29.16
C ASP A 232 -7.93 -4.58 -28.11
N MET A 233 -6.87 -4.70 -27.29
CA MET A 233 -6.58 -3.76 -26.22
C MET A 233 -6.27 -2.37 -26.78
N ARG A 234 -6.89 -1.34 -26.20
CA ARG A 234 -6.53 0.05 -26.47
C ARG A 234 -5.31 0.45 -25.64
N VAL A 235 -4.35 1.10 -26.28
CA VAL A 235 -3.19 1.69 -25.59
C VAL A 235 -3.25 3.20 -25.73
N LEU A 236 -3.21 3.90 -24.59
CA LEU A 236 -3.17 5.36 -24.52
C LEU A 236 -1.88 5.78 -23.81
N VAL A 237 -0.95 6.36 -24.55
CA VAL A 237 0.30 6.90 -24.00
C VAL A 237 0.22 8.42 -23.97
N ASN A 238 0.40 9.01 -22.78
CA ASN A 238 0.33 10.46 -22.55
C ASN A 238 -0.89 11.12 -23.26
N PRO A 239 -2.13 10.67 -22.99
CA PRO A 239 -3.33 11.10 -23.73
C PRO A 239 -3.64 12.60 -23.60
N THR A 240 -3.06 13.30 -22.62
CA THR A 240 -3.16 14.76 -22.44
C THR A 240 -2.11 15.54 -23.24
N GLY A 241 -1.25 14.85 -24.00
CA GLY A 241 -0.10 15.43 -24.69
C GLY A 241 1.13 15.50 -23.78
N LYS A 242 1.86 16.61 -23.86
CA LYS A 242 3.15 16.76 -23.18
C LYS A 242 3.00 16.73 -21.65
N PHE A 243 3.87 16.00 -20.98
CA PHE A 243 3.98 15.98 -19.52
C PHE A 243 5.42 16.29 -19.11
N VAL A 244 5.83 17.56 -19.25
CA VAL A 244 7.21 18.00 -18.97
C VAL A 244 7.38 18.43 -17.51
N ILE A 245 6.43 19.22 -17.01
CA ILE A 245 6.37 19.64 -15.60
C ILE A 245 5.62 18.56 -14.84
N GLY A 246 6.25 17.98 -13.81
CA GLY A 246 5.66 16.95 -12.95
C GLY A 246 6.23 17.03 -11.54
N GLY A 247 5.92 16.03 -10.71
CA GLY A 247 6.33 16.03 -9.30
C GLY A 247 5.72 17.21 -8.52
N PRO A 248 6.36 17.63 -7.41
CA PRO A 248 5.87 18.71 -6.54
C PRO A 248 5.70 20.09 -7.18
N MET A 249 6.29 20.31 -8.37
CA MET A 249 6.07 21.53 -9.16
C MET A 249 4.81 21.47 -10.01
N GLY A 250 4.40 20.27 -10.44
CA GLY A 250 3.15 20.07 -11.17
C GLY A 250 1.96 20.06 -10.22
N ASP A 251 2.04 19.24 -9.17
CA ASP A 251 0.95 19.00 -8.23
C ASP A 251 1.51 18.96 -6.79
N ALA A 252 0.74 19.44 -5.80
CA ALA A 252 1.08 19.22 -4.39
C ALA A 252 0.85 17.75 -3.99
N GLY A 253 1.69 17.23 -3.10
CA GLY A 253 1.61 15.86 -2.58
C GLY A 253 1.47 15.81 -1.08
N LEU A 254 0.66 14.88 -0.57
CA LEU A 254 0.51 14.64 0.86
C LEU A 254 0.52 13.15 1.17
N THR A 255 1.07 12.80 2.34
CA THR A 255 1.02 11.44 2.90
C THR A 255 -0.42 10.93 2.94
N GLY A 256 -0.63 9.66 2.61
CA GLY A 256 -1.96 9.04 2.73
C GLY A 256 -2.99 9.50 1.70
N ARG A 257 -2.58 10.07 0.57
CA ARG A 257 -3.50 10.47 -0.52
C ARG A 257 -3.61 9.46 -1.66
N LYS A 258 -3.01 8.28 -1.47
CA LYS A 258 -3.01 7.17 -2.43
C LYS A 258 -3.49 5.85 -1.81
N ILE A 259 -4.31 5.89 -0.77
CA ILE A 259 -4.78 4.70 -0.02
C ILE A 259 -5.45 3.60 -0.86
N ILE A 260 -6.15 3.95 -1.95
CA ILE A 260 -6.75 2.95 -2.85
C ILE A 260 -5.70 2.31 -3.77
N VAL A 261 -4.68 3.07 -4.16
CA VAL A 261 -3.49 2.55 -4.84
C VAL A 261 -2.70 1.66 -3.88
N ASP A 262 -2.60 2.00 -2.60
CA ASP A 262 -1.87 1.20 -1.62
C ASP A 262 -2.49 -0.15 -1.28
N THR A 263 -3.78 -0.31 -1.61
CA THR A 263 -4.58 -1.47 -1.22
C THR A 263 -5.01 -2.31 -2.42
N TYR A 264 -6.28 -2.22 -2.82
CA TYR A 264 -6.92 -3.18 -3.72
C TYR A 264 -7.47 -2.53 -5.00
N GLY A 265 -7.05 -1.31 -5.31
CA GLY A 265 -7.42 -0.60 -6.54
C GLY A 265 -8.92 -0.44 -6.75
N GLY A 266 -9.69 -0.38 -5.66
CA GLY A 266 -11.15 -0.25 -5.65
C GLY A 266 -11.92 -1.56 -5.71
N MET A 267 -11.25 -2.73 -5.81
CA MET A 267 -11.94 -4.03 -5.85
C MET A 267 -12.60 -4.39 -4.51
N ALA A 268 -12.01 -3.92 -3.41
CA ALA A 268 -12.47 -4.12 -2.05
C ALA A 268 -12.81 -2.80 -1.38
N ARG A 269 -13.57 -2.87 -0.28
CA ARG A 269 -13.86 -1.72 0.58
C ARG A 269 -12.58 -1.20 1.25
N HIS A 270 -12.62 0.04 1.73
CA HIS A 270 -11.49 0.68 2.39
C HIS A 270 -11.90 1.39 3.68
N GLY A 271 -11.00 1.40 4.66
CA GLY A 271 -11.21 1.93 6.01
C GLY A 271 -11.21 3.46 6.13
N GLY A 272 -10.39 4.09 5.29
CA GLY A 272 -10.09 5.51 5.32
C GLY A 272 -8.71 5.82 5.94
N GLY A 273 -8.19 4.91 6.77
CA GLY A 273 -6.85 5.04 7.36
C GLY A 273 -5.73 4.92 6.32
N ALA A 274 -4.80 5.87 6.32
CA ALA A 274 -3.54 5.80 5.58
C ALA A 274 -2.51 4.91 6.28
N PHE A 275 -1.50 4.44 5.56
CA PHE A 275 -0.45 3.58 6.10
C PHE A 275 0.83 4.35 6.46
N SER A 276 1.44 5.03 5.48
CA SER A 276 2.76 5.67 5.57
C SER A 276 2.94 6.55 6.81
N GLY A 277 4.12 6.51 7.43
CA GLY A 277 4.48 7.34 8.59
C GLY A 277 3.93 6.88 9.94
N LYS A 278 3.17 5.78 9.97
CA LYS A 278 2.54 5.26 11.19
C LYS A 278 3.27 4.04 11.73
N ASP A 279 3.61 4.04 13.02
CA ASP A 279 4.13 2.83 13.67
C ASP A 279 3.05 1.75 13.84
N PRO A 280 3.42 0.48 14.11
CA PRO A 280 2.48 -0.64 14.17
C PRO A 280 1.39 -0.56 15.25
N SER A 281 1.52 0.31 16.26
CA SER A 281 0.44 0.53 17.24
C SER A 281 -0.80 1.20 16.62
N LYS A 282 -0.66 1.83 15.44
CA LYS A 282 -1.77 2.43 14.69
C LYS A 282 -2.45 1.33 13.87
N VAL A 283 -3.62 0.91 14.35
CA VAL A 283 -4.42 -0.18 13.75
C VAL A 283 -4.82 0.09 12.30
N ASP A 284 -4.78 1.34 11.82
CA ASP A 284 -4.92 1.66 10.40
C ASP A 284 -3.95 0.86 9.53
N ARG A 285 -2.69 0.72 9.98
CA ARG A 285 -1.64 -0.02 9.28
C ARG A 285 -1.66 -1.50 9.69
N SER A 286 -1.45 -1.78 10.98
CA SER A 286 -1.31 -3.16 11.46
C SER A 286 -2.60 -3.97 11.30
N GLY A 287 -3.75 -3.36 11.55
CA GLY A 287 -5.06 -3.98 11.33
C GLY A 287 -5.34 -4.25 9.85
N ALA A 288 -4.99 -3.34 8.93
CA ALA A 288 -5.13 -3.59 7.50
C ALA A 288 -4.19 -4.72 7.01
N TYR A 289 -2.95 -4.76 7.49
CA TYR A 289 -2.00 -5.82 7.19
C TYR A 289 -2.50 -7.18 7.72
N ALA A 290 -3.02 -7.20 8.95
CA ALA A 290 -3.64 -8.41 9.51
C ALA A 290 -4.85 -8.87 8.69
N MET A 291 -5.71 -7.94 8.24
CA MET A 291 -6.86 -8.33 7.41
C MET A 291 -6.43 -8.87 6.04
N ARG A 292 -5.38 -8.33 5.43
CA ARG A 292 -4.76 -8.93 4.23
C ARG A 292 -4.27 -10.34 4.53
N TRP A 293 -3.53 -10.53 5.62
CA TRP A 293 -3.00 -11.83 6.04
C TRP A 293 -4.13 -12.86 6.24
N VAL A 294 -5.20 -12.49 6.95
CA VAL A 294 -6.39 -13.34 7.13
C VAL A 294 -7.02 -13.70 5.79
N ALA A 295 -7.38 -12.71 4.96
CA ALA A 295 -8.08 -12.96 3.69
C ALA A 295 -7.23 -13.81 2.74
N LYS A 296 -5.91 -13.54 2.67
CA LYS A 296 -4.96 -14.31 1.85
C LYS A 296 -4.89 -15.76 2.31
N ASN A 297 -4.82 -16.01 3.61
CA ASN A 297 -4.81 -17.36 4.17
C ASN A 297 -6.14 -18.11 3.98
N VAL A 298 -7.30 -17.42 4.06
CA VAL A 298 -8.62 -18.03 3.75
C VAL A 298 -8.67 -18.53 2.31
N VAL A 299 -8.23 -17.71 1.35
CA VAL A 299 -8.19 -18.11 -0.07
C VAL A 299 -7.14 -19.19 -0.33
N ALA A 300 -5.93 -19.05 0.23
CA ALA A 300 -4.88 -20.06 0.10
C ALA A 300 -5.24 -21.41 0.73
N ALA A 301 -6.06 -21.42 1.79
CA ALA A 301 -6.59 -22.64 2.41
C ALA A 301 -7.64 -23.35 1.55
N GLY A 302 -8.09 -22.75 0.43
CA GLY A 302 -9.14 -23.28 -0.41
C GLY A 302 -10.53 -23.21 0.22
N LEU A 303 -10.75 -22.28 1.16
CA LEU A 303 -12.04 -22.10 1.82
C LEU A 303 -13.00 -21.20 1.01
N ALA A 304 -12.46 -20.34 0.15
CA ALA A 304 -13.20 -19.53 -0.82
C ALA A 304 -12.28 -19.09 -1.99
N ASP A 305 -12.85 -18.76 -3.15
CA ASP A 305 -12.08 -18.20 -4.26
C ASP A 305 -11.84 -16.69 -4.11
N ARG A 306 -12.66 -16.01 -3.32
CA ARG A 306 -12.61 -14.58 -3.01
C ARG A 306 -13.01 -14.37 -1.56
N CYS A 307 -12.30 -13.49 -0.86
CA CYS A 307 -12.56 -13.19 0.54
C CYS A 307 -12.31 -11.71 0.82
N GLU A 308 -13.28 -11.02 1.41
CA GLU A 308 -13.12 -9.73 2.07
C GLU A 308 -13.35 -9.90 3.58
N CYS A 309 -12.42 -9.41 4.39
CA CYS A 309 -12.54 -9.36 5.84
C CYS A 309 -12.64 -7.92 6.30
N GLN A 310 -13.41 -7.67 7.35
CA GLN A 310 -13.45 -6.38 8.05
C GLN A 310 -13.17 -6.59 9.53
N VAL A 311 -12.35 -5.72 10.11
CA VAL A 311 -12.18 -5.58 11.55
C VAL A 311 -12.41 -4.13 11.96
N ALA A 312 -12.92 -3.90 13.16
CA ALA A 312 -13.08 -2.56 13.73
C ALA A 312 -12.58 -2.51 15.16
N TYR A 313 -11.99 -1.37 15.55
CA TYR A 313 -11.46 -1.12 16.89
C TYR A 313 -12.01 0.18 17.47
N ALA A 314 -12.11 0.22 18.80
CA ALA A 314 -12.27 1.45 19.56
C ALA A 314 -10.90 1.89 20.10
N ILE A 315 -10.64 3.19 20.09
CA ILE A 315 -9.38 3.74 20.62
C ILE A 315 -9.12 3.27 22.05
N GLY A 316 -7.91 2.78 22.30
CA GLY A 316 -7.48 2.28 23.59
C GLY A 316 -8.11 0.96 24.05
N ALA A 317 -8.86 0.25 23.21
CA ALA A 317 -9.30 -1.14 23.47
C ALA A 317 -8.42 -2.13 22.70
N ALA A 318 -8.08 -3.25 23.31
CA ALA A 318 -7.29 -4.30 22.68
C ALA A 318 -8.15 -5.20 21.78
N ARG A 319 -9.37 -5.54 22.21
CA ARG A 319 -10.24 -6.45 21.47
C ARG A 319 -11.01 -5.71 20.37
N PRO A 320 -11.11 -6.29 19.15
CA PRO A 320 -11.97 -5.73 18.11
C PRO A 320 -13.42 -5.56 18.59
N VAL A 321 -14.07 -4.47 18.19
CA VAL A 321 -15.51 -4.24 18.44
C VAL A 321 -16.39 -4.98 17.41
N GLY A 322 -15.79 -5.46 16.33
CA GLY A 322 -16.46 -6.27 15.32
C GLY A 322 -15.48 -6.91 14.35
N PHE A 323 -15.85 -8.10 13.88
CA PHE A 323 -15.20 -8.82 12.79
C PHE A 323 -16.30 -9.35 11.86
N ARG A 324 -16.06 -9.36 10.56
CA ARG A 324 -16.93 -10.05 9.59
C ARG A 324 -16.16 -10.49 8.36
N ILE A 325 -16.70 -11.51 7.68
CA ILE A 325 -16.19 -12.04 6.42
C ILE A 325 -17.28 -11.97 5.34
N ASP A 326 -16.88 -11.79 4.10
CA ASP A 326 -17.74 -11.83 2.91
C ASP A 326 -16.98 -12.51 1.79
N THR A 327 -17.49 -13.65 1.33
CA THR A 327 -16.87 -14.47 0.27
C THR A 327 -17.53 -14.29 -1.08
N PHE A 328 -18.52 -13.39 -1.17
CA PHE A 328 -19.24 -13.08 -2.41
C PHE A 328 -19.85 -14.33 -3.08
N GLY A 329 -20.24 -15.33 -2.28
CA GLY A 329 -20.80 -16.59 -2.75
C GLY A 329 -19.78 -17.58 -3.33
N THR A 330 -18.48 -17.34 -3.13
CA THR A 330 -17.40 -18.21 -3.62
C THR A 330 -16.85 -19.18 -2.57
N ASN A 331 -17.49 -19.25 -1.40
CA ASN A 331 -17.11 -20.11 -0.30
C ASN A 331 -17.37 -21.60 -0.59
N HIS A 332 -16.41 -22.45 -0.20
CA HIS A 332 -16.49 -23.91 -0.32
C HIS A 332 -17.02 -24.59 0.97
N VAL A 333 -17.11 -23.82 2.05
CA VAL A 333 -17.77 -24.17 3.33
C VAL A 333 -18.61 -22.97 3.81
N PRO A 334 -19.61 -23.11 4.69
CA PRO A 334 -20.40 -21.97 5.15
C PRO A 334 -19.53 -20.83 5.72
N GLU A 335 -19.84 -19.56 5.41
CA GLU A 335 -19.05 -18.41 5.88
C GLU A 335 -18.93 -18.36 7.42
N THR A 336 -19.96 -18.80 8.14
CA THR A 336 -19.94 -18.90 9.61
C THR A 336 -18.88 -19.88 10.13
N VAL A 337 -18.54 -20.92 9.37
CA VAL A 337 -17.45 -21.85 9.68
C VAL A 337 -16.10 -21.19 9.45
N ILE A 338 -15.96 -20.40 8.37
CA ILE A 338 -14.73 -19.65 8.08
C ILE A 338 -14.50 -18.59 9.17
N GLU A 339 -15.53 -17.82 9.53
CA GLU A 339 -15.48 -16.80 10.57
C GLU A 339 -15.05 -17.38 11.92
N ARG A 340 -15.64 -18.51 12.32
CA ARG A 340 -15.24 -19.24 13.53
C ARG A 340 -13.77 -19.68 13.46
N ALA A 341 -13.37 -20.31 12.35
CA ALA A 341 -11.99 -20.78 12.18
C ALA A 341 -10.97 -19.63 12.22
N VAL A 342 -11.32 -18.47 11.66
CA VAL A 342 -10.50 -17.26 11.77
C VAL A 342 -10.33 -16.82 13.22
N GLY A 343 -11.42 -16.76 13.99
CA GLY A 343 -11.37 -16.39 15.41
C GLY A 343 -10.57 -17.36 16.30
N GLU A 344 -10.38 -18.60 15.87
CA GLU A 344 -9.57 -19.60 16.57
C GLU A 344 -8.09 -19.58 16.13
N VAL A 345 -7.80 -19.23 14.88
CA VAL A 345 -6.45 -19.28 14.30
C VAL A 345 -5.70 -17.96 14.39
N PHE A 346 -6.41 -16.83 14.39
CA PHE A 346 -5.84 -15.49 14.40
C PHE A 346 -6.24 -14.71 15.65
N ASP A 347 -5.25 -14.22 16.37
CA ASP A 347 -5.47 -13.24 17.43
C ASP A 347 -5.37 -11.83 16.86
N LEU A 348 -6.52 -11.18 16.71
CA LEU A 348 -6.67 -9.87 16.09
C LEU A 348 -6.54 -8.71 17.09
N ARG A 349 -5.91 -8.91 18.25
CA ARG A 349 -5.58 -7.80 19.16
C ARG A 349 -4.33 -7.07 18.65
N PRO A 350 -4.20 -5.73 18.79
CA PRO A 350 -3.05 -4.97 18.28
C PRO A 350 -1.69 -5.53 18.71
N GLY A 351 -1.54 -5.88 19.99
CA GLY A 351 -0.30 -6.49 20.50
C GLY A 351 0.01 -7.85 19.87
N ALA A 352 -1.01 -8.69 19.64
CA ALA A 352 -0.83 -9.99 18.97
C ALA A 352 -0.48 -9.82 17.50
N ILE A 353 -1.14 -8.90 16.79
CA ILE A 353 -0.84 -8.60 15.38
C ILE A 353 0.62 -8.17 15.22
N ILE A 354 1.10 -7.28 16.09
CA ILE A 354 2.50 -6.80 16.06
C ILE A 354 3.48 -7.95 16.28
N ALA A 355 3.18 -8.86 17.21
CA ALA A 355 4.03 -10.01 17.51
C ALA A 355 4.01 -11.06 16.39
N ASP A 356 2.83 -11.49 15.95
CA ASP A 356 2.66 -12.55 14.94
C ASP A 356 3.18 -12.13 13.55
N LEU A 357 3.08 -10.83 13.22
CA LEU A 357 3.61 -10.29 11.97
C LEU A 357 5.02 -9.68 12.13
N ASP A 358 5.63 -9.71 13.32
CA ASP A 358 6.98 -9.17 13.56
C ASP A 358 7.13 -7.73 13.02
N LEU A 359 6.27 -6.81 13.47
CA LEU A 359 6.15 -5.47 12.86
C LEU A 359 7.13 -4.43 13.42
N LEU A 360 7.81 -4.68 14.54
CA LEU A 360 8.72 -3.71 15.16
C LEU A 360 10.11 -3.70 14.49
N ARG A 361 10.14 -3.48 13.17
CA ARG A 361 11.33 -3.52 12.32
C ARG A 361 11.28 -2.42 11.24
N PRO A 362 12.44 -1.93 10.76
CA PRO A 362 12.51 -0.92 9.70
C PRO A 362 12.29 -1.55 8.32
N ILE A 363 11.03 -1.83 7.97
CA ILE A 363 10.64 -2.57 6.76
C ILE A 363 9.66 -1.80 5.86
N TYR A 364 9.33 -0.54 6.16
CA TYR A 364 8.15 0.13 5.60
C TYR A 364 8.44 0.91 4.31
N SER A 365 9.60 1.56 4.21
CA SER A 365 9.97 2.42 3.08
C SER A 365 10.01 1.70 1.72
N GLN A 366 10.16 0.37 1.71
CA GLN A 366 10.12 -0.46 0.49
C GLN A 366 8.70 -0.66 -0.09
N LEU A 367 7.66 -0.35 0.68
CA LEU A 367 6.25 -0.62 0.35
C LEU A 367 5.58 0.53 -0.41
N VAL A 368 6.15 1.72 -0.34
CA VAL A 368 5.53 2.98 -0.77
C VAL A 368 5.15 2.99 -2.26
N ALA A 369 5.88 2.26 -3.10
CA ALA A 369 5.58 2.11 -4.52
C ALA A 369 5.27 0.65 -4.86
N GLY A 370 4.26 0.43 -5.71
CA GLY A 370 3.82 -0.91 -6.11
C GLY A 370 2.82 -1.58 -5.16
N GLY A 371 2.22 -0.81 -4.24
CA GLY A 371 1.23 -1.31 -3.29
C GLY A 371 1.84 -2.03 -2.09
N HIS A 372 1.10 -2.02 -0.97
CA HIS A 372 1.49 -2.69 0.27
C HIS A 372 1.20 -4.20 0.24
N PHE A 373 0.36 -4.65 -0.69
CA PHE A 373 -0.13 -6.03 -0.78
C PHE A 373 0.24 -6.68 -2.11
N GLY A 374 0.28 -8.02 -2.12
CA GLY A 374 0.57 -8.83 -3.30
C GLY A 374 2.05 -9.02 -3.63
N ARG A 375 2.96 -8.66 -2.71
CA ARG A 375 4.41 -8.69 -2.96
C ARG A 375 5.15 -9.45 -1.87
N GLU A 376 5.86 -10.49 -2.26
CA GLU A 376 6.73 -11.26 -1.36
C GLU A 376 8.10 -10.57 -1.24
N LEU A 377 8.18 -9.57 -0.35
CA LEU A 377 9.43 -8.85 -0.05
C LEU A 377 9.99 -9.25 1.33
N PRO A 378 11.29 -9.05 1.57
CA PRO A 378 11.88 -9.28 2.89
C PRO A 378 11.15 -8.48 3.99
N GLY A 379 10.72 -9.19 5.04
CA GLY A 379 10.02 -8.62 6.20
C GLY A 379 8.50 -8.51 6.05
N VAL A 380 7.94 -8.67 4.86
CA VAL A 380 6.49 -8.55 4.57
C VAL A 380 5.76 -9.84 4.93
N THR A 381 5.55 -10.03 6.23
CA THR A 381 4.98 -11.26 6.83
C THR A 381 3.48 -11.42 6.59
N TRP A 382 2.73 -10.34 6.36
CA TRP A 382 1.30 -10.40 6.06
C TRP A 382 0.98 -11.01 4.68
N GLU A 383 1.98 -11.17 3.82
CA GLU A 383 1.84 -11.88 2.55
C GLU A 383 2.10 -13.40 2.70
N LEU A 384 2.46 -13.90 3.88
CA LEU A 384 2.61 -15.33 4.10
C LEU A 384 1.24 -16.04 4.12
N THR A 385 1.23 -17.29 3.66
CA THR A 385 0.08 -18.21 3.75
C THR A 385 0.33 -19.30 4.79
N ASP A 386 1.03 -18.95 5.88
CA ASP A 386 1.51 -19.84 6.94
C ASP A 386 0.39 -20.39 7.84
N ARG A 387 -0.79 -19.76 7.82
CA ARG A 387 -1.97 -20.18 8.60
C ARG A 387 -3.00 -20.95 7.77
N ALA A 388 -2.76 -21.15 6.47
CA ALA A 388 -3.71 -21.78 5.57
C ALA A 388 -4.05 -23.24 5.97
N GLU A 389 -3.07 -24.04 6.37
CA GLU A 389 -3.29 -25.43 6.81
C GLU A 389 -4.08 -25.47 8.12
N ALA A 390 -3.72 -24.63 9.10
CA ALA A 390 -4.43 -24.53 10.37
C ALA A 390 -5.90 -24.11 10.16
N LEU A 391 -6.15 -23.11 9.30
CA LEU A 391 -7.50 -22.71 8.91
C LEU A 391 -8.29 -23.85 8.28
N ALA A 392 -7.69 -24.56 7.31
CA ALA A 392 -8.35 -25.67 6.64
C ALA A 392 -8.69 -26.81 7.61
N ALA A 393 -7.82 -27.08 8.60
CA ALA A 393 -8.07 -28.07 9.63
C ALA A 393 -9.22 -27.65 10.56
N THR A 394 -9.20 -26.42 11.08
CA THR A 394 -10.25 -25.90 11.98
C THR A 394 -11.61 -25.75 11.31
N ALA A 395 -11.64 -25.45 10.01
CA ALA A 395 -12.89 -25.35 9.24
C ALA A 395 -13.53 -26.73 8.94
N ARG A 396 -12.80 -27.84 9.09
CA ARG A 396 -13.30 -29.21 8.86
C ARG A 396 -13.84 -29.88 10.13
N LEU A 397 -13.57 -29.31 11.30
CA LEU A 397 -14.12 -29.73 12.59
C LEU A 397 -15.53 -29.16 12.79
#